data_AF-A0A382AXQ4-F1
#
_entry.id   AF-A0A382AXQ4-F1
#
_cell.length_a   1.000
_cell.length_b   1.000
_cell.length_c   1.000
_cell.angle_alpha   90.00
_cell.angle_beta   90.00
_cell.angle_gamma   90.00
#
_symmetry.space_group_name_H-M   'P 1'
#
loop_
_entity.id
_entity.type
_entity.pdbx_description
1 polymer ?
#
loop_
_entity_poly.entity_id
_entity_poly.type
_entity_poly.pdbx_seq_one_letter_code
_entity_poly.pdbx_strand_id
1 'polypeptide(L)'
;PAISILGCCAPSGITDDRVVDGSAVEWFDLLAREALQGDSNNIFVSASQQPVTHLKITLYPDGGIARLRAYGNVCSDDNSYEVKGTNVISQQNGARAVFANDEHFGCLNNILAEHEPLSMADGWETRRRREPGNDWGIVALSGPATVDEIVVDTKFFKGNYPDTFSISTTCIDETDDDLIIAQSNSWTELVRRKKLEMNQVHVFKKEELLHHNPISHIRIDIFPDGGIARLKMIGEFVDK
;
A
#
# COMPACT_ATOMS: atom_id res chain seq x y z
N PRO A 1 -34.08 -0.28 25.54
CA PRO A 1 -32.98 -0.54 24.58
C PRO A 1 -31.67 -0.05 25.18
N ALA A 2 -30.59 -0.80 25.01
CA ALA A 2 -29.27 -0.44 25.51
C ALA A 2 -28.21 -0.68 24.43
N ILE A 3 -27.06 -0.07 24.61
CA ILE A 3 -25.89 -0.20 23.73
C ILE A 3 -24.66 -0.55 24.54
N SER A 4 -23.76 -1.34 23.97
CA SER A 4 -22.35 -1.41 24.40
C SER A 4 -21.45 -1.29 23.18
N ILE A 5 -20.22 -0.82 23.40
CA ILE A 5 -19.22 -0.67 22.35
C ILE A 5 -17.91 -1.23 22.86
N LEU A 6 -17.36 -2.19 22.11
CA LEU A 6 -16.01 -2.68 22.29
C LEU A 6 -15.08 -2.07 21.23
N GLY A 7 -13.83 -1.86 21.60
CA GLY A 7 -12.75 -1.50 20.70
C GLY A 7 -11.72 -2.62 20.62
N CYS A 8 -10.98 -2.67 19.51
CA CYS A 8 -9.75 -3.43 19.44
C CYS A 8 -8.74 -2.74 18.52
N CYS A 9 -7.47 -3.06 18.71
CA CYS A 9 -6.39 -2.65 17.82
C CYS A 9 -5.87 -3.89 17.10
N ALA A 10 -6.27 -4.06 15.84
CA ALA A 10 -5.74 -5.11 14.98
C ALA A 10 -4.36 -4.69 14.43
N PRO A 11 -3.32 -5.54 14.54
CA PRO A 11 -2.08 -5.35 13.83
C PRO A 11 -2.29 -5.28 12.31
N SER A 12 -1.39 -4.59 11.62
CA SER A 12 -1.32 -4.60 10.17
C SER A 12 -1.18 -6.02 9.62
N GLY A 13 -1.77 -6.28 8.45
CA GLY A 13 -1.80 -7.62 7.85
C GLY A 13 -2.83 -8.60 8.43
N ILE A 14 -3.73 -8.19 9.33
CA ILE A 14 -4.85 -9.03 9.77
C ILE A 14 -6.10 -8.79 8.91
N THR A 15 -6.82 -9.86 8.56
CA THR A 15 -8.09 -9.80 7.81
C THR A 15 -9.27 -9.52 8.74
N ASP A 16 -10.28 -8.83 8.24
CA ASP A 16 -11.43 -8.37 9.04
C ASP A 16 -12.20 -9.56 9.65
N ASP A 17 -12.27 -10.70 8.96
CA ASP A 17 -12.90 -11.93 9.49
C ASP A 17 -12.26 -12.41 10.80
N ARG A 18 -10.92 -12.36 10.87
CA ARG A 18 -10.14 -12.74 12.07
C ARG A 18 -10.25 -11.71 13.21
N VAL A 19 -10.61 -10.48 12.88
CA VAL A 19 -10.92 -9.43 13.87
C VAL A 19 -12.32 -9.68 14.44
N VAL A 20 -13.30 -9.97 13.57
CA VAL A 20 -14.70 -10.18 13.95
C VAL A 20 -14.86 -11.39 14.86
N ASP A 21 -14.23 -12.53 14.51
CA ASP A 21 -14.28 -13.77 15.29
C ASP A 21 -13.44 -13.73 16.59
N GLY A 22 -12.61 -12.69 16.76
CA GLY A 22 -11.77 -12.47 17.95
C GLY A 22 -10.54 -13.38 18.02
N SER A 23 -10.23 -14.14 16.96
CA SER A 23 -9.07 -15.04 16.94
C SER A 23 -7.73 -14.32 16.87
N ALA A 24 -7.71 -13.08 16.38
CA ALA A 24 -6.48 -12.31 16.15
C ALA A 24 -6.36 -11.04 17.01
N VAL A 25 -7.37 -10.70 17.83
CA VAL A 25 -7.41 -9.45 18.59
C VAL A 25 -8.05 -9.65 19.96
N GLU A 26 -7.61 -8.85 20.92
CA GLU A 26 -8.28 -8.72 22.21
C GLU A 26 -9.24 -7.53 22.16
N TRP A 27 -10.51 -7.78 22.47
CA TRP A 27 -11.54 -6.76 22.55
C TRP A 27 -11.59 -6.18 23.96
N PHE A 28 -11.65 -4.86 24.08
CA PHE A 28 -11.78 -4.15 25.35
C PHE A 28 -12.97 -3.18 25.34
N ASP A 29 -13.49 -2.87 26.52
CA ASP A 29 -14.65 -1.97 26.67
C ASP A 29 -14.29 -0.52 26.35
N LEU A 30 -14.98 0.05 25.35
CA LEU A 30 -15.03 1.50 25.12
C LEU A 30 -16.28 2.11 25.76
N LEU A 31 -17.40 1.38 25.74
CA LEU A 31 -18.65 1.77 26.39
C LEU A 31 -19.29 0.51 26.97
N ALA A 32 -19.38 0.46 28.30
CA ALA A 32 -20.15 -0.57 28.99
C ALA A 32 -21.64 -0.50 28.57
N ARG A 33 -22.43 -1.49 28.96
CA ARG A 33 -23.85 -1.52 28.61
C ARG A 33 -24.59 -0.32 29.22
N GLU A 34 -24.97 0.62 28.37
CA GLU A 34 -25.66 1.86 28.74
C GLU A 34 -27.06 1.93 28.13
N ALA A 35 -28.00 2.55 28.86
CA ALA A 35 -29.35 2.74 28.38
C ALA A 35 -29.41 3.80 27.27
N LEU A 36 -30.27 3.59 26.27
CA LEU A 36 -30.52 4.55 25.20
C LEU A 36 -31.88 5.22 25.38
N GLN A 37 -31.92 6.52 25.15
CA GLN A 37 -33.14 7.30 24.99
C GLN A 37 -33.55 7.34 23.50
N GLY A 38 -34.81 7.00 23.20
CA GLY A 38 -35.35 7.03 21.85
C GLY A 38 -35.47 8.44 21.28
N ASP A 39 -35.42 8.55 19.95
CA ASP A 39 -35.53 9.81 19.17
C ASP A 39 -34.64 10.95 19.71
N SER A 40 -33.43 10.59 20.13
CA SER A 40 -32.52 11.54 20.77
C SER A 40 -31.05 11.24 20.45
N ASN A 41 -30.20 12.24 20.63
CA ASN A 41 -28.76 12.07 20.56
C ASN A 41 -28.26 11.53 21.91
N ASN A 42 -27.73 10.30 21.89
CA ASN A 42 -27.12 9.68 23.07
C ASN A 42 -25.61 9.92 23.00
N ILE A 43 -25.05 10.69 23.95
CA ILE A 43 -23.64 11.10 23.98
C ILE A 43 -22.97 10.42 25.17
N PHE A 44 -21.90 9.68 24.90
CA PHE A 44 -21.14 8.94 25.90
C PHE A 44 -19.65 9.30 25.83
N VAL A 45 -18.95 9.13 26.95
CA VAL A 45 -17.49 9.25 27.03
C VAL A 45 -16.88 7.85 27.03
N SER A 46 -15.83 7.65 26.24
CA SER A 46 -15.14 6.36 26.18
C SER A 46 -14.49 6.03 27.52
N ALA A 47 -14.65 4.78 27.96
CA ALA A 47 -14.00 4.22 29.15
C ALA A 47 -12.50 3.94 28.94
N SER A 48 -12.04 3.87 27.69
CA SER A 48 -10.62 3.67 27.33
C SER A 48 -10.14 4.73 26.33
N GLN A 49 -8.85 5.05 26.41
CA GLN A 49 -8.14 5.92 25.47
C GLN A 49 -7.12 5.14 24.63
N GLN A 50 -7.18 3.80 24.67
CA GLN A 50 -6.32 2.97 23.83
C GLN A 50 -6.63 3.18 22.35
N PRO A 51 -5.61 3.14 21.47
CA PRO A 51 -5.82 3.18 20.02
C PRO A 51 -6.74 2.06 19.57
N VAL A 52 -7.60 2.35 18.59
CA VAL A 52 -8.53 1.37 18.01
C VAL A 52 -8.51 1.46 16.50
N THR A 53 -8.59 0.30 15.85
CA THR A 53 -8.78 0.20 14.40
C THR A 53 -10.19 -0.27 14.06
N HIS A 54 -10.87 -0.98 14.99
CA HIS A 54 -12.21 -1.52 14.79
C HIS A 54 -13.10 -1.27 16.01
N LEU A 55 -14.41 -1.13 15.75
CA LEU A 55 -15.46 -1.00 16.76
C LEU A 55 -16.47 -2.14 16.62
N LYS A 56 -16.85 -2.77 17.73
CA LYS A 56 -17.96 -3.75 17.79
C LYS A 56 -19.09 -3.14 18.60
N ILE A 57 -20.22 -2.91 17.93
CA ILE A 57 -21.41 -2.27 18.51
C ILE A 57 -22.46 -3.34 18.78
N THR A 58 -22.96 -3.41 20.02
CA THR A 58 -24.01 -4.35 20.40
C THR A 58 -25.24 -3.58 20.86
N LEU A 59 -26.41 -3.90 20.27
CA LEU A 59 -27.71 -3.40 20.70
C LEU A 59 -28.43 -4.47 21.53
N TYR A 60 -29.10 -4.05 22.60
CA TYR A 60 -29.83 -4.96 23.49
C TYR A 60 -31.31 -4.56 23.62
N PRO A 61 -32.25 -5.50 23.41
CA PRO A 61 -32.08 -6.80 22.73
C PRO A 61 -31.92 -6.65 21.21
N ASP A 62 -32.48 -5.59 20.64
CA ASP A 62 -32.49 -5.24 19.23
C ASP A 62 -32.84 -3.74 19.08
N GLY A 63 -32.92 -3.25 17.83
CA GLY A 63 -33.34 -1.89 17.52
C GLY A 63 -32.65 -1.31 16.29
N GLY A 64 -32.85 -0.02 16.05
CA GLY A 64 -32.22 0.73 14.97
C GLY A 64 -31.41 1.90 15.50
N ILE A 65 -30.22 2.10 14.93
CA ILE A 65 -29.40 3.31 15.13
C ILE A 65 -29.48 4.13 13.85
N ALA A 66 -29.94 5.39 13.95
CA ALA A 66 -29.98 6.26 12.78
C ALA A 66 -28.56 6.69 12.35
N ARG A 67 -27.71 7.05 13.31
CA ARG A 67 -26.30 7.44 13.08
C ARG A 67 -25.44 7.06 14.28
N LEU A 68 -24.25 6.54 14.02
CA LEU A 68 -23.18 6.40 14.99
C LEU A 68 -22.05 7.37 14.63
N ARG A 69 -21.51 8.07 15.62
CA ARG A 69 -20.32 8.92 15.47
C ARG A 69 -19.32 8.55 16.56
N ALA A 70 -18.14 8.11 16.18
CA ALA A 70 -17.02 7.88 17.07
C ALA A 70 -16.02 9.02 16.87
N TYR A 71 -15.67 9.70 17.95
CA TYR A 71 -14.71 10.80 17.94
C TYR A 71 -13.41 10.35 18.60
N GLY A 72 -12.28 10.71 17.99
CA GLY A 72 -10.95 10.40 18.49
C GLY A 72 -9.90 11.16 17.71
N ASN A 73 -8.66 11.11 18.18
CA ASN A 73 -7.51 11.60 17.44
C ASN A 73 -6.94 10.46 16.59
N VAL A 74 -6.45 10.79 15.39
CA VAL A 74 -5.74 9.83 14.55
C VAL A 74 -4.41 9.48 15.23
N CYS A 75 -4.20 8.19 15.52
CA CYS A 75 -2.89 7.67 15.91
C CYS A 75 -2.10 7.34 14.63
N SER A 76 -0.83 7.71 14.59
CA SER A 76 0.09 7.35 13.51
C SER A 76 0.16 5.83 13.40
N ASP A 77 -0.14 5.31 12.22
CA ASP A 77 0.07 3.90 11.89
C ASP A 77 1.59 3.66 11.89
N ASP A 78 2.09 2.70 12.68
CA ASP A 78 3.51 2.34 12.70
C ASP A 78 4.00 1.83 11.33
N ASN A 79 3.06 1.50 10.43
CA ASN A 79 3.31 1.19 9.03
C ASN A 79 3.26 2.41 8.08
N SER A 80 3.11 3.63 8.60
CA SER A 80 3.20 4.84 7.77
C SER A 80 4.66 5.19 7.52
N TYR A 81 5.05 5.19 6.24
CA TYR A 81 6.36 5.64 5.81
C TYR A 81 6.28 7.13 5.46
N GLU A 82 7.05 7.94 6.18
CA GLU A 82 7.24 9.35 5.84
C GLU A 82 8.34 9.48 4.77
N VAL A 83 7.97 10.00 3.59
CA VAL A 83 8.92 10.28 2.52
C VAL A 83 9.86 11.39 2.95
N LYS A 84 11.15 11.07 3.14
CA LYS A 84 12.20 12.05 3.39
C LYS A 84 13.14 12.14 2.18
N GLY A 85 12.85 13.09 1.30
CA GLY A 85 13.62 13.32 0.07
C GLY A 85 12.72 13.38 -1.17
N THR A 86 13.33 13.33 -2.35
CA THR A 86 12.60 13.41 -3.63
C THR A 86 12.23 12.00 -4.10
N ASN A 87 10.94 11.75 -4.31
CA ASN A 87 10.49 10.53 -5.01
C ASN A 87 10.71 10.70 -6.52
N VAL A 88 11.80 10.16 -7.06
CA VAL A 88 12.23 10.39 -8.46
C VAL A 88 11.33 9.70 -9.50
N ILE A 89 10.48 8.76 -9.05
CA ILE A 89 9.46 8.10 -9.88
C ILE A 89 8.04 8.62 -9.61
N SER A 90 7.88 9.72 -8.87
CA SER A 90 6.57 10.34 -8.63
C SER A 90 5.96 10.87 -9.93
N GLN A 91 4.66 10.65 -10.12
CA GLN A 91 3.91 11.27 -11.20
C GLN A 91 3.94 12.81 -11.12
N GLN A 92 3.95 13.40 -9.92
CA GLN A 92 4.06 14.86 -9.77
C GLN A 92 5.42 15.40 -10.22
N ASN A 93 6.47 14.58 -10.10
CA ASN A 93 7.80 14.89 -10.61
C ASN A 93 7.94 14.58 -12.12
N GLY A 94 6.87 14.14 -12.79
CA GLY A 94 6.82 13.91 -14.24
C GLY A 94 7.19 12.49 -14.69
N ALA A 95 7.31 11.53 -13.76
CA ALA A 95 7.46 10.13 -14.14
C ALA A 95 6.16 9.58 -14.76
N ARG A 96 6.28 8.57 -15.62
CA ARG A 96 5.11 7.91 -16.25
C ARG A 96 5.29 6.41 -16.36
N ALA A 97 4.17 5.69 -16.31
CA ALA A 97 4.12 4.32 -16.80
C ALA A 97 4.36 4.31 -18.33
N VAL A 98 5.27 3.47 -18.78
CA VAL A 98 5.57 3.22 -20.21
C VAL A 98 4.76 2.03 -20.70
N PHE A 99 4.79 0.93 -19.94
CA PHE A 99 4.16 -0.32 -20.33
C PHE A 99 3.88 -1.18 -19.10
N ALA A 100 2.83 -2.00 -19.16
CA ALA A 100 2.63 -3.13 -18.27
C ALA A 100 2.05 -4.31 -19.08
N ASN A 101 2.48 -5.53 -18.77
CA ASN A 101 2.00 -6.70 -19.51
C ASN A 101 0.57 -7.11 -19.11
N ASP A 102 0.10 -6.70 -17.93
CA ASP A 102 -1.25 -6.88 -17.44
C ASP A 102 -1.63 -5.70 -16.51
N GLU A 103 -2.85 -5.18 -16.68
CA GLU A 103 -3.43 -4.10 -15.87
C GLU A 103 -4.92 -4.41 -15.60
N HIS A 104 -5.25 -5.68 -15.36
CA HIS A 104 -6.64 -6.13 -15.39
C HIS A 104 -7.57 -5.40 -14.41
N PHE A 105 -7.09 -5.11 -13.20
CA PHE A 105 -7.89 -4.50 -12.13
C PHE A 105 -7.45 -3.08 -11.76
N GLY A 106 -6.19 -2.72 -12.02
CA GLY A 106 -5.66 -1.38 -11.79
C GLY A 106 -4.44 -1.13 -12.66
N CYS A 107 -4.19 0.13 -13.03
CA CYS A 107 -3.11 0.51 -13.94
C CYS A 107 -1.78 0.71 -13.20
N LEU A 108 -0.66 0.43 -13.88
CA LEU A 108 0.70 0.65 -13.37
C LEU A 108 0.92 2.08 -12.91
N ASN A 109 0.31 3.05 -13.61
CA ASN A 109 0.45 4.47 -13.26
C ASN A 109 -0.03 4.80 -11.82
N ASN A 110 -0.94 4.01 -11.25
CA ASN A 110 -1.46 4.24 -9.90
C ASN A 110 -0.38 4.15 -8.82
N ILE A 111 0.63 3.29 -9.00
CA ILE A 111 1.67 3.09 -7.97
C ILE A 111 2.60 4.30 -7.85
N LEU A 112 2.57 5.23 -8.82
CA LEU A 112 3.40 6.44 -8.89
C LEU A 112 2.77 7.66 -8.19
N ALA A 113 1.54 7.52 -7.68
CA ALA A 113 0.84 8.59 -6.98
C ALA A 113 1.53 8.93 -5.64
N GLU A 114 1.56 10.21 -5.28
CA GLU A 114 2.21 10.65 -4.03
C GLU A 114 1.35 10.44 -2.78
N HIS A 115 0.03 10.49 -2.94
CA HIS A 115 -0.88 10.28 -1.83
C HIS A 115 -0.82 8.84 -1.34
N GLU A 116 -1.15 8.64 -0.07
CA GLU A 116 -1.36 7.31 0.48
C GLU A 116 -2.46 6.58 -0.30
N PRO A 117 -2.31 5.26 -0.50
CA PRO A 117 -3.33 4.48 -1.20
C PRO A 117 -4.66 4.52 -0.45
N LEU A 118 -5.75 4.57 -1.20
CA LEU A 118 -7.11 4.71 -0.67
C LEU A 118 -7.88 3.38 -0.67
N SER A 119 -7.53 2.46 -1.57
CA SER A 119 -8.13 1.12 -1.73
C SER A 119 -7.30 0.25 -2.67
N MET A 120 -7.69 -1.02 -2.90
CA MET A 120 -7.06 -1.86 -3.93
C MET A 120 -7.18 -1.29 -5.35
N ALA A 121 -8.30 -0.62 -5.67
CA ALA A 121 -8.49 0.00 -7.00
C ALA A 121 -7.56 1.20 -7.24
N ASP A 122 -6.95 1.71 -6.18
CA ASP A 122 -5.96 2.77 -6.19
C ASP A 122 -4.54 2.16 -6.10
N GLY A 123 -4.29 1.16 -6.94
CA GLY A 123 -3.00 0.46 -7.07
C GLY A 123 -2.87 -0.16 -8.46
N TRP A 124 -1.74 -0.82 -8.73
CA TRP A 124 -1.58 -1.69 -9.89
C TRP A 124 -1.94 -3.10 -9.45
N GLU A 125 -2.87 -3.75 -10.17
CA GLU A 125 -3.28 -5.12 -9.85
C GLU A 125 -3.51 -5.90 -11.14
N THR A 126 -2.85 -7.06 -11.21
CA THR A 126 -2.91 -7.97 -12.36
C THR A 126 -3.86 -9.13 -12.12
N ARG A 127 -4.27 -9.79 -13.20
CA ARG A 127 -5.04 -11.03 -13.11
C ARG A 127 -4.15 -12.16 -12.58
N ARG A 128 -4.72 -13.01 -11.71
CA ARG A 128 -4.09 -14.28 -11.29
C ARG A 128 -3.55 -15.08 -12.48
N ARG A 129 -2.25 -15.34 -12.45
CA ARG A 129 -1.52 -16.06 -13.48
C ARG A 129 -1.57 -17.55 -13.21
N ARG A 130 -1.79 -18.34 -14.25
CA ARG A 130 -1.82 -19.81 -14.21
C ARG A 130 -0.76 -20.46 -15.08
N GLU A 131 -0.03 -19.64 -15.83
CA GLU A 131 1.03 -20.03 -16.73
C GLU A 131 2.39 -19.61 -16.17
N PRO A 132 3.49 -20.27 -16.55
CA PRO A 132 4.83 -19.85 -16.14
C PRO A 132 5.13 -18.38 -16.47
N GLY A 133 6.02 -17.79 -15.67
CA GLY A 133 6.47 -16.40 -15.81
C GLY A 133 5.97 -15.50 -14.69
N ASN A 134 5.92 -14.21 -14.97
CA ASN A 134 5.57 -13.16 -14.02
C ASN A 134 4.94 -11.98 -14.73
N ASP A 135 4.33 -11.08 -13.96
CA ASP A 135 3.88 -9.79 -14.46
C ASP A 135 4.92 -8.71 -14.17
N TRP A 136 4.95 -7.69 -15.02
CA TRP A 136 5.97 -6.67 -15.00
C TRP A 136 5.49 -5.38 -15.66
N GLY A 137 6.12 -4.28 -15.25
CA GLY A 137 5.84 -2.94 -15.74
C GLY A 137 7.10 -2.12 -15.89
N ILE A 138 7.07 -1.12 -16.78
CA ILE A 138 8.15 -0.18 -17.03
C ILE A 138 7.68 1.23 -16.68
N VAL A 139 8.53 1.97 -15.99
CA VAL A 139 8.32 3.37 -15.62
C VAL A 139 9.51 4.19 -16.12
N ALA A 140 9.21 5.31 -16.77
CA ALA A 140 10.19 6.32 -17.16
C ALA A 140 10.21 7.43 -16.12
N LEU A 141 11.41 7.83 -15.69
CA LEU A 141 11.60 9.01 -14.84
C LEU A 141 11.55 10.28 -15.72
N SER A 142 11.34 11.44 -15.10
CA SER A 142 11.37 12.74 -15.80
C SER A 142 12.79 13.18 -16.19
N GLY A 143 13.80 12.61 -15.55
CA GLY A 143 15.21 12.81 -15.85
C GLY A 143 16.07 11.76 -15.16
N PRO A 144 17.35 11.62 -15.54
CA PRO A 144 18.27 10.72 -14.87
C PRO A 144 18.36 11.02 -13.37
N ALA A 145 18.37 9.98 -12.54
CA ALA A 145 18.41 10.12 -11.09
C ALA A 145 19.24 9.02 -10.43
N THR A 146 19.80 9.29 -9.26
CA THR A 146 20.34 8.25 -8.36
C THR A 146 19.31 7.90 -7.29
N VAL A 147 19.30 6.66 -6.82
CA VAL A 147 18.34 6.16 -5.82
C VAL A 147 19.08 5.68 -4.57
N ASP A 148 18.59 6.11 -3.41
CA ASP A 148 19.10 5.75 -2.09
C ASP A 148 18.13 4.86 -1.31
N GLU A 149 16.83 4.94 -1.60
CA GLU A 149 15.83 4.13 -0.89
C GLU A 149 14.68 3.75 -1.83
N ILE A 150 14.14 2.55 -1.66
CA ILE A 150 12.99 2.05 -2.40
C ILE A 150 11.92 1.64 -1.41
N VAL A 151 10.68 2.08 -1.66
CA VAL A 151 9.53 1.75 -0.84
C VAL A 151 8.51 1.03 -1.70
N VAL A 152 8.14 -0.19 -1.28
CA VAL A 152 7.07 -0.98 -1.89
C VAL A 152 5.93 -1.13 -0.90
N ASP A 153 4.77 -0.60 -1.25
CA ASP A 153 3.57 -0.63 -0.42
C ASP A 153 2.56 -1.63 -0.98
N THR A 154 2.18 -2.62 -0.18
CA THR A 154 1.14 -3.61 -0.49
C THR A 154 -0.15 -3.38 0.30
N LYS A 155 -0.36 -2.18 0.85
CA LYS A 155 -1.60 -1.81 1.55
C LYS A 155 -2.84 -2.18 0.73
N PHE A 156 -3.89 -2.62 1.42
CA PHE A 156 -5.15 -3.15 0.88
C PHE A 156 -5.08 -4.49 0.15
N PHE A 157 -3.91 -4.94 -0.32
CA PHE A 157 -3.74 -6.25 -0.95
C PHE A 157 -3.58 -7.35 0.12
N LYS A 158 -4.71 -7.81 0.67
CA LYS A 158 -4.77 -8.76 1.80
C LYS A 158 -4.63 -10.24 1.41
N GLY A 159 -4.83 -10.58 0.14
CA GLY A 159 -4.75 -11.98 -0.32
C GLY A 159 -4.31 -12.13 -1.78
N ASN A 160 -3.92 -11.01 -2.38
CA ASN A 160 -3.59 -10.82 -3.78
C ASN A 160 -2.38 -9.88 -3.94
N TYR A 161 -1.55 -9.74 -2.91
CA TYR A 161 -0.23 -9.11 -3.04
C TYR A 161 0.74 -10.10 -3.72
N PRO A 162 1.78 -9.64 -4.41
CA PRO A 162 2.78 -10.52 -5.00
C PRO A 162 3.58 -11.26 -3.93
N ASP A 163 3.97 -12.50 -4.21
CA ASP A 163 4.81 -13.27 -3.29
C ASP A 163 6.20 -12.64 -3.15
N THR A 164 6.78 -12.25 -4.29
CA THR A 164 8.06 -11.57 -4.36
C THR A 164 8.04 -10.51 -5.47
N PHE A 165 9.00 -9.60 -5.44
CA PHE A 165 9.24 -8.64 -6.52
C PHE A 165 10.76 -8.47 -6.78
N SER A 166 11.10 -7.90 -7.93
CA SER A 166 12.45 -7.41 -8.25
C SER A 166 12.37 -6.12 -9.06
N ILE A 167 13.47 -5.37 -9.10
CA ILE A 167 13.59 -4.16 -9.91
C ILE A 167 14.89 -4.20 -10.72
N SER A 168 14.79 -3.94 -12.01
CA SER A 168 15.91 -3.71 -12.92
C SER A 168 15.86 -2.29 -13.48
N THR A 169 17.00 -1.74 -13.86
CA THR A 169 17.11 -0.34 -14.29
C THR A 169 18.08 -0.15 -15.45
N THR A 170 17.92 0.98 -16.12
CA THR A 170 18.84 1.44 -17.17
C THR A 170 18.94 2.96 -17.20
N CYS A 171 19.99 3.48 -17.81
CA CYS A 171 20.18 4.90 -18.10
C CYS A 171 20.37 5.08 -19.61
N ILE A 172 19.31 5.49 -20.31
CA ILE A 172 19.29 5.66 -21.77
C ILE A 172 18.55 6.96 -22.12
N ASP A 173 18.95 7.57 -23.23
CA ASP A 173 18.25 8.73 -23.83
C ASP A 173 17.23 8.30 -24.90
N GLU A 174 16.91 7.00 -24.97
CA GLU A 174 15.92 6.46 -25.91
C GLU A 174 14.51 6.97 -25.57
N THR A 175 13.75 7.31 -26.61
CA THR A 175 12.38 7.84 -26.48
C THR A 175 11.33 6.95 -27.15
N ASP A 176 11.77 5.94 -27.91
CA ASP A 176 10.88 4.97 -28.52
C ASP A 176 10.48 3.88 -27.51
N ASP A 177 9.20 3.90 -27.11
CA ASP A 177 8.63 2.97 -26.14
C ASP A 177 8.77 1.50 -26.58
N ASP A 178 8.69 1.19 -27.87
CA ASP A 178 8.81 -0.20 -28.37
C ASP A 178 10.24 -0.72 -28.20
N LEU A 179 11.25 0.13 -28.42
CA LEU A 179 12.65 -0.22 -28.19
C LEU A 179 12.96 -0.38 -26.69
N ILE A 180 12.41 0.52 -25.86
CA ILE A 180 12.52 0.45 -24.39
C ILE A 180 11.95 -0.89 -23.89
N ILE A 181 10.76 -1.27 -24.35
CA ILE A 181 10.10 -2.53 -24.02
C ILE A 181 10.97 -3.73 -24.41
N ALA A 182 11.47 -3.76 -25.66
CA ALA A 182 12.25 -4.87 -26.19
C ALA A 182 13.58 -5.08 -25.42
N GLN A 183 14.24 -4.01 -25.00
CA GLN A 183 15.52 -4.06 -24.29
C GLN A 183 15.38 -4.31 -22.78
N SER A 184 14.18 -4.16 -22.22
CA SER A 184 13.95 -4.19 -20.77
C SER A 184 14.37 -5.50 -20.07
N ASN A 185 14.40 -6.63 -20.78
CA ASN A 185 14.82 -7.92 -20.24
C ASN A 185 16.34 -8.01 -19.97
N SER A 186 17.16 -7.11 -20.55
CA SER A 186 18.61 -7.10 -20.35
C SER A 186 19.09 -5.95 -19.47
N TRP A 187 18.19 -5.27 -18.77
CA TRP A 187 18.52 -4.19 -17.84
C TRP A 187 19.23 -4.71 -16.59
N THR A 188 19.98 -3.82 -15.94
CA THR A 188 20.80 -4.19 -14.78
C THR A 188 19.91 -4.30 -13.54
N GLU A 189 19.98 -5.41 -12.81
CA GLU A 189 19.23 -5.56 -11.56
C GLU A 189 19.66 -4.50 -10.53
N LEU A 190 18.69 -3.79 -9.96
CA LEU A 190 18.88 -2.89 -8.83
C LEU A 190 18.46 -3.57 -7.51
N VAL A 191 17.38 -4.35 -7.53
CA VAL A 191 16.88 -5.12 -6.40
C VAL A 191 16.67 -6.55 -6.86
N ARG A 192 17.43 -7.49 -6.29
CA ARG A 192 17.18 -8.94 -6.48
C ARG A 192 15.82 -9.32 -5.92
N ARG A 193 15.30 -10.47 -6.34
CA ARG A 193 14.03 -11.01 -5.86
C ARG A 193 13.91 -10.98 -4.33
N LYS A 194 12.97 -10.19 -3.81
CA LYS A 194 12.69 -10.00 -2.38
C LYS A 194 11.26 -10.37 -2.05
N LYS A 195 11.06 -10.93 -0.85
CA LYS A 195 9.74 -11.29 -0.31
C LYS A 195 8.94 -10.03 0.03
N LEU A 196 7.65 -10.05 -0.29
CA LEU A 196 6.69 -9.07 0.20
C LEU A 196 5.74 -9.74 1.20
N GLU A 197 5.15 -8.91 2.04
CA GLU A 197 4.16 -9.26 3.04
C GLU A 197 2.84 -8.55 2.76
N MET A 198 1.80 -9.08 3.38
CA MET A 198 0.42 -8.64 3.20
C MET A 198 0.18 -7.27 3.84
N ASN A 199 -0.45 -6.35 3.11
CA ASN A 199 -0.96 -5.07 3.66
C ASN A 199 0.11 -4.30 4.45
N GLN A 200 1.30 -4.16 3.86
CA GLN A 200 2.49 -3.69 4.55
C GLN A 200 3.36 -2.79 3.66
N VAL A 201 4.05 -1.85 4.29
CA VAL A 201 5.10 -1.05 3.64
C VAL A 201 6.46 -1.73 3.83
N HIS A 202 7.20 -1.88 2.74
CA HIS A 202 8.52 -2.48 2.69
C HIS A 202 9.52 -1.41 2.28
N VAL A 203 10.57 -1.22 3.08
CA VAL A 203 11.60 -0.21 2.82
C VAL A 203 12.92 -0.92 2.59
N PHE A 204 13.54 -0.66 1.44
CA PHE A 204 14.85 -1.18 1.04
C PHE A 204 15.83 -0.02 0.97
N LYS A 205 16.85 -0.07 1.81
CA LYS A 205 17.84 1.01 1.91
C LYS A 205 18.97 0.84 0.91
N LYS A 206 19.78 1.89 0.78
CA LYS A 206 20.92 1.99 -0.13
C LYS A 206 21.81 0.76 -0.07
N GLU A 207 22.10 0.24 1.11
CA GLU A 207 22.99 -0.91 1.31
C GLU A 207 22.44 -2.23 0.71
N GLU A 208 21.13 -2.31 0.46
CA GLU A 208 20.48 -3.45 -0.17
C GLU A 208 20.39 -3.34 -1.70
N LEU A 209 20.72 -2.18 -2.26
CA LEU A 209 20.71 -1.93 -3.70
C LEU A 209 22.00 -2.45 -4.34
N LEU A 210 21.87 -3.09 -5.50
CA LEU A 210 23.02 -3.73 -6.16
C LEU A 210 23.97 -2.73 -6.84
N HIS A 211 23.49 -1.53 -7.16
CA HIS A 211 24.30 -0.45 -7.73
C HIS A 211 23.70 0.92 -7.39
N HIS A 212 24.49 1.96 -7.62
CA HIS A 212 24.10 3.37 -7.39
C HIS A 212 24.29 4.25 -8.63
N ASN A 213 24.46 3.61 -9.80
CA ASN A 213 24.54 4.32 -11.07
C ASN A 213 23.26 5.12 -11.33
N PRO A 214 23.33 6.26 -12.05
CA PRO A 214 22.15 6.98 -12.50
C PRO A 214 21.20 6.06 -13.28
N ILE A 215 19.90 6.30 -13.15
CA ILE A 215 18.83 5.57 -13.81
C ILE A 215 17.88 6.56 -14.51
N SER A 216 17.32 6.13 -15.63
CA SER A 216 16.31 6.86 -16.42
C SER A 216 14.98 6.11 -16.48
N HIS A 217 15.04 4.79 -16.37
CA HIS A 217 13.91 3.89 -16.44
C HIS A 217 14.07 2.77 -15.43
N ILE A 218 12.94 2.29 -14.93
CA ILE A 218 12.88 1.09 -14.11
C ILE A 218 11.93 0.08 -14.74
N ARG A 219 12.25 -1.18 -14.55
CA ARG A 219 11.36 -2.31 -14.78
C ARG A 219 11.10 -2.95 -13.42
N ILE A 220 9.83 -3.02 -13.04
CA ILE A 220 9.38 -3.76 -11.86
C ILE A 220 8.81 -5.09 -12.32
N ASP A 221 9.23 -6.19 -11.69
CA ASP A 221 8.70 -7.52 -11.91
C ASP A 221 8.05 -8.00 -10.60
N ILE A 222 6.79 -8.44 -10.67
CA ILE A 222 6.02 -9.01 -9.56
C ILE A 222 5.74 -10.49 -9.83
N PHE A 223 5.93 -11.34 -8.82
CA PHE A 223 5.89 -12.78 -9.02
C PHE A 223 4.86 -13.50 -8.16
N PRO A 224 4.10 -14.45 -8.74
CA PRO A 224 3.87 -14.62 -10.18
C PRO A 224 2.97 -13.52 -10.78
N ASP A 225 2.18 -12.87 -9.92
CA ASP A 225 1.16 -11.86 -10.20
C ASP A 225 0.80 -11.17 -8.88
N GLY A 226 -0.14 -10.23 -8.90
CA GLY A 226 -0.71 -9.63 -7.70
C GLY A 226 -0.87 -8.11 -7.82
N GLY A 227 -0.96 -7.45 -6.68
CA GLY A 227 -1.13 -6.01 -6.62
C GLY A 227 -0.18 -5.25 -5.69
N ILE A 228 0.27 -4.10 -6.16
CA ILE A 228 1.10 -3.13 -5.44
C ILE A 228 0.30 -1.84 -5.35
N ALA A 229 0.23 -1.27 -4.14
CA ALA A 229 -0.47 -0.02 -3.90
C ALA A 229 0.39 1.17 -4.31
N ARG A 230 1.65 1.23 -3.83
CA ARG A 230 2.60 2.30 -4.17
C ARG A 230 4.00 1.76 -4.38
N LEU A 231 4.74 2.46 -5.24
CA LEU A 231 6.17 2.32 -5.40
C LEU A 231 6.78 3.72 -5.29
N LYS A 232 7.76 3.89 -4.39
CA LYS A 232 8.54 5.12 -4.27
C LYS A 232 10.01 4.80 -4.42
N MET A 233 10.75 5.66 -5.09
CA MET A 233 12.22 5.60 -5.16
C MET A 233 12.74 6.95 -4.73
N ILE A 234 13.37 7.00 -3.56
CA ILE A 234 13.86 8.23 -2.96
C ILE A 234 15.31 8.43 -3.37
N GLY A 235 15.60 9.62 -3.88
CA GLY A 235 16.93 9.96 -4.36
C GLY A 235 16.99 11.36 -4.93
N GLU A 236 17.90 11.58 -5.88
CA GLU A 236 18.23 12.90 -6.43
C GLU A 236 18.30 12.83 -7.95
N PHE A 237 17.73 13.84 -8.62
CA PHE A 237 17.94 14.01 -10.06
C PHE A 237 19.38 14.46 -10.33
N VAL A 238 19.97 13.89 -11.37
CA VAL A 238 21.33 14.23 -11.83
C VAL A 238 21.21 15.34 -12.87
N ASP A 239 21.98 16.41 -12.70
CA ASP A 239 22.08 17.46 -13.70
C ASP A 239 22.62 16.90 -15.02
N LYS A 240 21.99 17.28 -16.14
CA LYS A 240 22.42 16.92 -17.49
C LYS A 240 23.70 17.63 -17.91
#